data_AF-A0A6M0A785-F1
#
_entry.id   AF-A0A6M0A785-F1
#
_cell.length_a   1.000
_cell.length_b   1.000
_cell.length_c   1.000
_cell.angle_alpha   90.00
_cell.angle_beta   90.00
_cell.angle_gamma   90.00
#
_symmetry.space_group_name_H-M   'P 1'
#
loop_
_entity.id
_entity.type
_entity.pdbx_description
1 polymer ?
#
loop_
_entity_poly.entity_id
_entity_poly.type
_entity_poly.pdbx_seq_one_letter_code
_entity_poly.pdbx_strand_id
1 'polypeptide(L)'
;MSNNQNLEISNGKVNKSPENGFNFSYLDEQTKRSIRRALLKAVAIPGHQIPFGSREMPMSYGWGTGGIQVTASIIGKKDILKVIDQGADDTTNAVNIRRFFVKVCGIETTEKTTEATIIQTRHRIPETPLQEGQIIVYQVPIPEPLRWLEPSEKETRKMHALEDYGAMYVKLYEDITRLGDFATTHDYPVMVNDRYLMSPTPIPRFDNPKMNYLPALQLFGAGREKRIYAIPPYTQVKSLDFEDYPFTVEKWNKACELCGSKESFLDEILIDDRGKKMWVCSDTDYCHQQQIKLEEERRKKEEGRRKKEEGKSGWG
;
A
#
# COMPACT_ATOMS: atom_id res chain seq x y z
N MET A 1 22.76 25.76 -35.41
CA MET A 1 21.70 26.50 -34.70
C MET A 1 21.39 25.73 -33.43
N SER A 2 22.03 26.19 -32.36
CA SER A 2 22.03 25.65 -31.01
C SER A 2 20.71 25.98 -30.32
N ASN A 3 19.86 24.98 -30.07
CA ASN A 3 18.73 25.13 -29.15
C ASN A 3 19.15 24.59 -27.78
N ASN A 4 19.71 25.52 -27.00
CA ASN A 4 19.92 25.39 -25.58
C ASN A 4 18.58 25.70 -24.91
N GLN A 5 17.84 24.67 -24.48
CA GLN A 5 16.76 24.86 -23.52
C GLN A 5 17.26 24.39 -22.16
N ASN A 6 17.76 25.38 -21.41
CA ASN A 6 18.02 25.27 -19.99
C ASN A 6 16.74 24.79 -19.29
N LEU A 7 16.78 23.57 -18.76
CA LEU A 7 15.86 23.12 -17.72
C LEU A 7 16.27 23.80 -16.41
N GLU A 8 15.72 25.00 -16.18
CA GLU A 8 15.73 25.58 -14.84
C GLU A 8 14.83 24.74 -13.93
N ILE A 9 15.47 23.97 -13.06
CA ILE A 9 14.82 23.31 -11.92
C ILE A 9 14.47 24.41 -10.93
N SER A 10 13.30 25.01 -11.11
CA SER A 10 12.68 25.87 -10.11
C SER A 10 11.70 25.05 -9.27
N ASN A 11 11.84 25.13 -7.95
CA ASN A 11 10.93 24.59 -6.94
C ASN A 11 9.53 25.22 -7.05
N GLY A 12 8.73 24.79 -8.03
CA GLY A 12 7.41 25.32 -8.30
C GLY A 12 6.43 24.21 -8.63
N LYS A 13 5.30 24.17 -7.91
CA LYS A 13 4.16 23.29 -8.17
C LYS A 13 3.80 23.33 -9.66
N VAL A 14 4.13 22.26 -10.38
CA VAL A 14 3.80 22.14 -11.80
C VAL A 14 2.34 21.70 -11.91
N ASN A 15 1.43 22.68 -11.91
CA ASN A 15 0.06 22.45 -12.39
C ASN A 15 0.11 22.31 -13.91
N LYS A 16 0.50 21.11 -14.38
CA LYS A 16 0.40 20.74 -15.79
C LYS A 16 -1.08 20.58 -16.13
N SER A 17 -1.57 21.34 -17.11
CA SER A 17 -2.87 21.07 -17.72
C SER A 17 -2.87 19.63 -18.28
N PRO A 18 -3.98 18.88 -18.14
CA PRO A 18 -4.08 17.54 -18.72
C PRO A 18 -3.73 17.56 -20.20
N GLU A 19 -3.06 16.53 -20.70
CA GLU A 19 -2.78 16.42 -22.13
C GLU A 19 -4.11 16.33 -22.92
N ASN A 20 -4.22 17.14 -23.97
CA ASN A 20 -5.40 17.16 -24.83
C ASN A 20 -5.57 15.82 -25.56
N GLY A 21 -6.77 15.24 -25.53
CA GLY A 21 -7.13 14.03 -26.30
C GLY A 21 -7.60 12.83 -25.46
N PHE A 22 -7.44 12.87 -24.14
CA PHE A 22 -8.00 11.86 -23.22
C PHE A 22 -9.14 12.44 -22.39
N ASN A 23 -10.08 11.60 -21.97
CA ASN A 23 -10.99 11.97 -20.89
C ASN A 23 -10.17 12.18 -19.61
N PHE A 24 -10.67 13.01 -18.67
CA PHE A 24 -10.05 13.13 -17.34
C PHE A 24 -9.89 11.73 -16.74
N SER A 25 -8.72 11.43 -16.18
CA SER A 25 -8.38 10.09 -15.66
C SER A 25 -8.49 8.93 -16.66
N TYR A 26 -8.34 9.22 -17.97
CA TYR A 26 -8.28 8.30 -19.10
C TYR A 26 -9.58 7.54 -19.41
N LEU A 27 -10.23 6.95 -18.41
CA LEU A 27 -11.45 6.16 -18.60
C LEU A 27 -12.63 7.01 -19.07
N ASP A 28 -13.50 6.44 -19.90
CA ASP A 28 -14.78 7.05 -20.23
C ASP A 28 -15.74 7.07 -19.01
N GLU A 29 -16.75 7.94 -19.06
CA GLU A 29 -17.71 8.10 -17.94
C GLU A 29 -18.60 6.87 -17.71
N GLN A 30 -18.87 6.06 -18.74
CA GLN A 30 -19.66 4.83 -18.59
C GLN A 30 -18.88 3.79 -17.78
N THR A 31 -17.60 3.63 -18.08
CA THR A 31 -16.66 2.74 -17.39
C THR A 31 -16.50 3.18 -15.94
N LYS A 32 -16.24 4.48 -15.68
CA LYS A 32 -16.19 5.02 -14.31
C LYS A 32 -17.48 4.79 -13.54
N ARG A 33 -18.63 5.07 -14.16
CA ARG A 33 -19.94 4.84 -13.53
C ARG A 33 -20.18 3.38 -13.17
N SER A 34 -19.71 2.44 -14.00
CA SER A 34 -19.78 1.01 -13.71
C SER A 34 -18.88 0.62 -12.52
N ILE A 35 -17.64 1.09 -12.51
CA ILE A 35 -16.68 0.85 -11.41
C ILE A 35 -17.20 1.45 -10.11
N ARG A 36 -17.71 2.68 -10.12
CA ARG A 36 -18.31 3.34 -8.95
C ARG A 36 -19.47 2.54 -8.35
N ARG A 37 -20.35 1.95 -9.17
CA ARG A 37 -21.41 1.06 -8.67
C ARG A 37 -20.84 -0.22 -8.03
N ALA A 38 -19.79 -0.80 -8.62
CA ALA A 38 -19.14 -1.97 -8.03
C ALA A 38 -18.46 -1.63 -6.70
N LEU A 39 -17.81 -0.47 -6.60
CA LEU A 39 -17.21 0.04 -5.37
C LEU A 39 -18.25 0.26 -4.27
N LEU A 40 -19.41 0.87 -4.58
CA LEU A 40 -20.49 1.03 -3.60
C LEU A 40 -20.99 -0.31 -3.06
N LYS A 41 -21.09 -1.34 -3.92
CA LYS A 41 -21.43 -2.71 -3.49
C LYS A 41 -20.33 -3.32 -2.63
N ALA A 42 -19.07 -3.12 -3.00
CA ALA A 42 -17.93 -3.63 -2.25
C ALA A 42 -17.84 -3.03 -0.85
N VAL A 43 -18.14 -1.73 -0.72
CA VAL A 43 -18.22 -1.05 0.58
C VAL A 43 -19.39 -1.57 1.41
N ALA A 44 -20.54 -1.82 0.79
CA ALA A 44 -21.72 -2.36 1.47
C ALA A 44 -21.60 -3.84 1.86
N ILE A 45 -20.66 -4.58 1.28
CA ILE A 45 -20.43 -6.01 1.54
C ILE A 45 -18.92 -6.22 1.79
N PRO A 46 -18.40 -5.81 2.96
CA PRO A 46 -16.97 -5.78 3.24
C PRO A 46 -16.30 -7.14 3.02
N GLY A 47 -15.16 -7.15 2.31
CA GLY A 47 -14.42 -8.36 1.98
C GLY A 47 -14.99 -9.20 0.82
N HIS A 48 -16.20 -8.92 0.32
CA HIS A 48 -16.77 -9.68 -0.80
C HIS A 48 -16.23 -9.20 -2.16
N GLN A 49 -15.83 -10.17 -3.00
CA GLN A 49 -15.26 -9.94 -4.32
C GLN A 49 -16.35 -9.59 -5.36
N ILE A 50 -16.59 -8.30 -5.61
CA ILE A 50 -17.57 -7.83 -6.60
C ILE A 50 -17.01 -7.94 -8.02
N PRO A 51 -17.70 -8.63 -8.96
CA PRO A 51 -17.28 -8.66 -10.35
C PRO A 51 -17.49 -7.29 -11.01
N PHE A 52 -16.53 -6.85 -11.83
CA PHE A 52 -16.66 -5.63 -12.62
C PHE A 52 -16.13 -5.81 -14.05
N GLY A 53 -16.65 -5.01 -14.98
CA GLY A 53 -16.21 -5.03 -16.38
C GLY A 53 -14.88 -4.31 -16.58
N SER A 54 -13.76 -4.92 -16.14
CA SER A 54 -12.41 -4.37 -16.36
C SER A 54 -12.17 -4.09 -17.85
N ARG A 55 -11.47 -3.00 -18.12
CA ARG A 55 -11.00 -2.61 -19.45
C ARG A 55 -9.50 -2.82 -19.58
N GLU A 56 -9.06 -2.90 -20.83
CA GLU A 56 -7.64 -2.82 -21.15
C GLU A 56 -7.14 -1.42 -20.82
N MET A 57 -5.93 -1.36 -20.26
CA MET A 57 -5.25 -0.14 -19.86
C MET A 57 -3.94 -0.03 -20.65
N PRO A 58 -3.33 1.16 -20.76
CA PRO A 58 -2.05 1.35 -21.45
C PRO A 58 -0.85 0.77 -20.66
N MET A 59 -1.11 -0.12 -19.71
CA MET A 59 -0.15 -0.92 -18.96
C MET A 59 -0.52 -2.40 -19.12
N SER A 60 0.47 -3.26 -19.25
CA SER A 60 0.26 -4.71 -19.36
C SER A 60 -0.52 -5.26 -18.16
N TYR A 61 -1.35 -6.28 -18.40
CA TYR A 61 -2.00 -7.01 -17.30
C TYR A 61 -0.94 -7.52 -16.29
N GLY A 62 -1.28 -7.46 -15.01
CA GLY A 62 -0.35 -7.79 -13.91
C GLY A 62 0.43 -6.59 -13.36
N TRP A 63 0.46 -5.46 -14.07
CA TRP A 63 1.11 -4.21 -13.63
C TRP A 63 0.12 -3.25 -12.94
N GLY A 64 -0.78 -3.79 -12.12
CA GLY A 64 -1.67 -2.96 -11.30
C GLY A 64 -2.90 -2.38 -11.99
N THR A 65 -3.30 -2.88 -13.16
CA THR A 65 -4.41 -2.31 -13.96
C THR A 65 -5.74 -2.18 -13.21
N GLY A 66 -6.01 -3.05 -12.23
CA GLY A 66 -7.20 -2.94 -11.37
C GLY A 66 -7.14 -1.72 -10.45
N GLY A 67 -6.02 -1.52 -9.75
CA GLY A 67 -5.78 -0.35 -8.91
C GLY A 67 -5.86 0.95 -9.72
N ILE A 68 -5.28 0.98 -10.92
CA ILE A 68 -5.34 2.16 -11.81
C ILE A 68 -6.78 2.48 -12.20
N GLN A 69 -7.61 1.48 -12.53
CA GLN A 69 -9.01 1.69 -12.87
C GLN A 69 -9.85 2.19 -11.68
N VAL A 70 -9.58 1.68 -10.48
CA VAL A 70 -10.21 2.15 -9.24
C VAL A 70 -9.83 3.61 -8.98
N THR A 71 -8.53 3.92 -8.95
CA THR A 71 -8.01 5.29 -8.76
C THR A 71 -8.59 6.24 -9.80
N ALA A 72 -8.58 5.88 -11.09
CA ALA A 72 -9.16 6.68 -12.16
C ALA A 72 -10.67 6.95 -12.00
N SER A 73 -11.38 6.05 -11.33
CA SER A 73 -12.82 6.20 -11.10
C SER A 73 -13.17 7.06 -9.89
N ILE A 74 -12.28 7.19 -8.92
CA ILE A 74 -12.54 7.95 -7.67
C ILE A 74 -11.81 9.29 -7.63
N ILE A 75 -10.69 9.44 -8.33
CA ILE A 75 -9.88 10.65 -8.28
C ILE A 75 -10.62 11.87 -8.84
N GLY A 76 -10.49 13.00 -8.15
CA GLY A 76 -10.98 14.31 -8.51
C GLY A 76 -9.86 15.33 -8.70
N LYS A 77 -10.22 16.53 -9.15
CA LYS A 77 -9.25 17.61 -9.48
C LYS A 77 -8.53 18.21 -8.27
N LYS A 78 -9.04 17.98 -7.06
CA LYS A 78 -8.48 18.51 -5.79
C LYS A 78 -7.71 17.45 -5.01
N ASP A 79 -7.68 16.22 -5.50
CA ASP A 79 -6.98 15.14 -4.83
C ASP A 79 -5.46 15.28 -4.99
N ILE A 80 -4.75 14.84 -3.96
CA ILE A 80 -3.29 14.72 -3.94
C ILE A 80 -2.98 13.23 -3.95
N LEU A 81 -2.36 12.76 -5.04
CA LEU A 81 -2.08 11.34 -5.23
C LEU A 81 -0.67 10.98 -4.75
N LYS A 82 -0.58 9.98 -3.87
CA LYS A 82 0.66 9.24 -3.59
C LYS A 82 0.59 7.88 -4.28
N VAL A 83 1.70 7.44 -4.87
CA VAL A 83 1.79 6.11 -5.50
C VAL A 83 3.06 5.42 -5.04
N ILE A 84 2.92 4.23 -4.47
CA ILE A 84 4.03 3.41 -3.96
C ILE A 84 3.98 1.98 -4.53
N ASP A 85 5.14 1.39 -4.71
CA ASP A 85 5.34 -0.05 -4.98
C ASP A 85 6.52 -0.52 -4.12
N GLN A 86 6.38 -1.64 -3.42
CA GLN A 86 7.33 -2.09 -2.39
C GLN A 86 7.59 -1.04 -1.30
N GLY A 87 6.63 -0.15 -1.02
CA GLY A 87 6.78 0.91 -0.01
C GLY A 87 7.48 2.18 -0.50
N ALA A 88 8.02 2.17 -1.71
CA ALA A 88 8.80 3.28 -2.26
C ALA A 88 8.09 3.98 -3.44
N ASP A 89 8.23 5.30 -3.49
CA ASP A 89 7.62 6.18 -4.51
C ASP A 89 8.42 6.23 -5.83
N ASP A 90 9.69 5.85 -5.80
CA ASP A 90 10.66 5.98 -6.91
C ASP A 90 10.87 4.70 -7.72
N THR A 91 10.19 3.62 -7.35
CA THR A 91 10.16 2.39 -8.14
C THR A 91 9.59 2.64 -9.54
N THR A 92 10.06 1.87 -10.52
CA THR A 92 9.66 2.01 -11.93
C THR A 92 8.15 1.97 -12.13
N ASN A 93 7.45 1.06 -11.45
CA ASN A 93 6.00 0.95 -11.55
C ASN A 93 5.28 2.14 -10.90
N ALA A 94 5.69 2.56 -9.70
CA ALA A 94 5.10 3.71 -9.01
C ALA A 94 5.28 5.00 -9.81
N VAL A 95 6.49 5.25 -10.32
CA VAL A 95 6.81 6.40 -11.17
C VAL A 95 5.95 6.40 -12.45
N ASN A 96 5.80 5.25 -13.11
CA ASN A 96 5.01 5.15 -14.33
C ASN A 96 3.52 5.42 -14.09
N ILE A 97 2.94 4.86 -13.03
CA ILE A 97 1.54 5.10 -12.66
C ILE A 97 1.32 6.57 -12.26
N ARG A 98 2.22 7.14 -11.46
CA ARG A 98 2.16 8.55 -11.05
C ARG A 98 2.25 9.48 -12.26
N ARG A 99 3.22 9.26 -13.16
CA ARG A 99 3.36 10.01 -14.42
C ARG A 99 2.14 9.88 -15.30
N PHE A 100 1.54 8.68 -15.38
CA PHE A 100 0.30 8.47 -16.11
C PHE A 100 -0.82 9.38 -15.58
N PHE A 101 -1.09 9.38 -14.27
CA PHE A 101 -2.14 10.24 -13.70
C PHE A 101 -1.83 11.73 -13.82
N VAL A 102 -0.58 12.16 -13.67
CA VAL A 102 -0.19 13.55 -13.94
C VAL A 102 -0.49 13.92 -15.40
N LYS A 103 -0.20 13.02 -16.35
CA LYS A 103 -0.44 13.23 -17.78
C LYS A 103 -1.93 13.34 -18.12
N VAL A 104 -2.78 12.45 -17.60
CA VAL A 104 -4.21 12.37 -17.96
C VAL A 104 -5.15 13.15 -17.04
N CYS A 105 -4.69 13.60 -15.87
CA CYS A 105 -5.50 14.36 -14.91
C CYS A 105 -4.93 15.74 -14.55
N GLY A 106 -3.62 15.97 -14.69
CA GLY A 106 -2.99 17.20 -14.20
C GLY A 106 -3.10 17.41 -12.69
N ILE A 107 -3.13 16.31 -11.92
CA ILE A 107 -3.30 16.30 -10.46
C ILE A 107 -2.02 16.65 -9.71
N GLU A 108 -2.16 17.12 -8.46
CA GLU A 108 -1.05 17.24 -7.52
C GLU A 108 -0.65 15.84 -7.02
N THR A 109 0.65 15.64 -6.81
CA THR A 109 1.19 14.39 -6.28
C THR A 109 2.11 14.67 -5.12
N THR A 110 2.17 13.77 -4.14
CA THR A 110 3.07 13.88 -3.00
C THR A 110 3.76 12.54 -2.73
N GLU A 111 4.91 12.61 -2.08
CA GLU A 111 5.59 11.44 -1.51
C GLU A 111 5.28 11.31 -0.01
N LYS A 112 4.63 12.31 0.61
CA LYS A 112 4.30 12.28 2.03
C LYS A 112 2.94 11.64 2.26
N THR A 113 2.91 10.60 3.08
CA THR A 113 1.70 9.85 3.42
C THR A 113 0.63 10.74 4.05
N THR A 114 1.02 11.72 4.87
CA THR A 114 0.11 12.63 5.57
C THR A 114 -0.54 13.69 4.68
N GLU A 115 0.03 13.98 3.51
CA GLU A 115 -0.49 14.99 2.57
C GLU A 115 -1.39 14.36 1.49
N ALA A 116 -1.35 13.04 1.31
CA ALA A 116 -2.09 12.35 0.27
C ALA A 116 -3.58 12.24 0.62
N THR A 117 -4.47 12.48 -0.34
CA THR A 117 -5.89 12.13 -0.20
C THR A 117 -6.18 10.73 -0.75
N ILE A 118 -5.43 10.31 -1.77
CA ILE A 118 -5.49 8.96 -2.35
C ILE A 118 -4.07 8.38 -2.37
N ILE A 119 -3.92 7.16 -1.86
CA ILE A 119 -2.66 6.40 -1.87
C ILE A 119 -2.90 5.15 -2.71
N GLN A 120 -2.29 5.06 -3.89
CA GLN A 120 -2.29 3.81 -4.66
C GLN A 120 -1.04 3.00 -4.31
N THR A 121 -1.24 1.79 -3.80
CA THR A 121 -0.15 0.95 -3.30
C THR A 121 -0.07 -0.40 -4.00
N ARG A 122 1.15 -0.94 -4.05
CA ARG A 122 1.43 -2.34 -4.34
C ARG A 122 2.36 -2.90 -3.25
N HIS A 123 1.90 -3.96 -2.61
CA HIS A 123 2.62 -4.80 -1.63
C HIS A 123 2.98 -4.16 -0.28
N ARG A 124 2.56 -2.92 0.02
CA ARG A 124 2.81 -2.31 1.35
C ARG A 124 1.65 -1.47 1.84
N ILE A 125 1.49 -1.39 3.16
CA ILE A 125 0.74 -0.32 3.83
C ILE A 125 1.76 0.62 4.48
N PRO A 126 1.67 1.94 4.29
CA PRO A 126 2.58 2.89 4.92
C PRO A 126 2.74 2.65 6.42
N GLU A 127 3.93 2.92 6.95
CA GLU A 127 4.17 2.86 8.41
C GLU A 127 3.47 4.01 9.12
N THR A 128 3.34 5.15 8.43
CA THR A 128 2.58 6.30 8.92
C THR A 128 1.09 5.95 8.97
N PRO A 129 0.42 6.05 10.14
CA PRO A 129 -1.00 5.73 10.26
C PRO A 129 -1.88 6.60 9.34
N LEU A 130 -2.81 5.96 8.63
CA LEU A 130 -3.75 6.66 7.76
C LEU A 130 -4.90 7.27 8.56
N GLN A 131 -5.43 8.39 8.05
CA GLN A 131 -6.43 9.21 8.72
C GLN A 131 -7.77 9.21 7.98
N GLU A 132 -8.81 9.69 8.66
CA GLU A 132 -10.11 9.93 8.03
C GLU A 132 -9.98 10.82 6.79
N GLY A 133 -10.78 10.53 5.77
CA GLY A 133 -10.75 11.25 4.50
C GLY A 133 -9.69 10.75 3.52
N GLN A 134 -8.73 9.93 3.95
CA GLN A 134 -7.81 9.24 3.04
C GLN A 134 -8.44 7.97 2.46
N ILE A 135 -8.04 7.64 1.22
CA ILE A 135 -8.39 6.38 0.55
C ILE A 135 -7.12 5.68 0.12
N ILE A 136 -6.95 4.41 0.53
CA ILE A 136 -5.85 3.55 0.07
C ILE A 136 -6.39 2.54 -0.96
N VAL A 137 -5.73 2.48 -2.12
CA VAL A 137 -6.10 1.65 -3.27
C VAL A 137 -5.02 0.59 -3.51
N TYR A 138 -5.35 -0.67 -3.26
CA TYR A 138 -4.45 -1.82 -3.40
C TYR A 138 -4.49 -2.41 -4.81
N GLN A 139 -3.31 -2.69 -5.35
CA GLN A 139 -3.13 -3.47 -6.57
C GLN A 139 -3.18 -4.97 -6.26
N VAL A 140 -4.17 -5.67 -6.81
CA VAL A 140 -4.43 -7.07 -6.48
C VAL A 140 -4.11 -7.97 -7.69
N PRO A 141 -3.16 -8.92 -7.58
CA PRO A 141 -2.93 -9.90 -8.65
C PRO A 141 -3.91 -11.07 -8.62
N ILE A 142 -4.22 -11.59 -7.44
CA ILE A 142 -5.14 -12.70 -7.16
C ILE A 142 -6.05 -12.25 -6.02
N PRO A 143 -7.37 -12.06 -6.23
CA PRO A 143 -8.30 -11.58 -5.22
C PRO A 143 -8.90 -12.71 -4.36
N GLU A 144 -8.74 -13.96 -4.79
CA GLU A 144 -9.40 -15.13 -4.23
C GLU A 144 -8.48 -15.81 -3.20
N PRO A 145 -8.73 -15.68 -1.88
CA PRO A 145 -7.88 -16.27 -0.85
C PRO A 145 -7.86 -17.81 -0.91
N LEU A 146 -8.88 -18.45 -1.47
CA LEU A 146 -8.96 -19.91 -1.60
C LEU A 146 -8.30 -20.45 -2.87
N ARG A 147 -7.72 -19.60 -3.73
CA ARG A 147 -7.30 -19.97 -5.09
C ARG A 147 -6.32 -21.15 -5.14
N TRP A 148 -5.44 -21.24 -4.15
CA TRP A 148 -4.42 -22.29 -4.06
C TRP A 148 -4.97 -23.62 -3.54
N LEU A 149 -6.14 -23.60 -2.88
CA LEU A 149 -6.86 -24.78 -2.40
C LEU A 149 -7.86 -25.27 -3.46
N GLU A 150 -8.58 -24.34 -4.07
CA GLU A 150 -9.60 -24.62 -5.07
C GLU A 150 -9.39 -23.70 -6.29
N PRO A 151 -8.88 -24.23 -7.42
CA PRO A 151 -8.62 -23.42 -8.61
C PRO A 151 -9.91 -22.97 -9.33
N SER A 152 -11.05 -23.63 -9.11
CA SER A 152 -12.33 -23.32 -9.75
C SER A 152 -13.03 -22.13 -9.09
N GLU A 153 -13.10 -21.02 -9.83
CA GLU A 153 -13.91 -19.84 -9.45
C GLU A 153 -15.40 -20.15 -9.23
N LYS A 154 -15.93 -21.23 -9.82
CA LYS A 154 -17.32 -21.64 -9.57
C LYS A 154 -17.47 -22.20 -8.17
N GLU A 155 -16.50 -22.98 -7.71
CA GLU A 155 -16.55 -23.63 -6.40
C GLU A 155 -16.17 -22.64 -5.29
N THR A 156 -15.14 -21.81 -5.46
CA THR A 156 -14.80 -20.78 -4.44
C THR A 156 -15.93 -19.79 -4.20
N ARG A 157 -16.69 -19.42 -5.25
CA ARG A 157 -17.90 -18.59 -5.09
C ARG A 157 -18.98 -19.25 -4.24
N LYS A 158 -19.17 -20.58 -4.35
CA LYS A 158 -20.10 -21.31 -3.47
C LYS A 158 -19.57 -21.35 -2.04
N MET A 159 -18.27 -21.57 -1.86
CA MET A 159 -17.65 -21.55 -0.53
C MET A 159 -17.85 -20.20 0.15
N HIS A 160 -17.62 -19.08 -0.55
CA HIS A 160 -17.92 -17.76 0.00
C HIS A 160 -19.41 -17.56 0.31
N ALA A 161 -20.31 -18.02 -0.55
CA ALA A 161 -21.75 -17.92 -0.34
C ALA A 161 -22.23 -18.71 0.89
N LEU A 162 -21.62 -19.87 1.15
CA LEU A 162 -21.98 -20.78 2.25
C LEU A 162 -21.14 -20.58 3.52
N GLU A 163 -20.16 -19.67 3.51
CA GLU A 163 -19.21 -19.50 4.62
C GLU A 163 -18.33 -20.73 4.87
N ASP A 164 -18.07 -21.52 3.83
CA ASP A 164 -17.28 -22.74 3.94
C ASP A 164 -15.78 -22.42 3.83
N TYR A 165 -15.19 -22.00 4.96
CA TYR A 165 -13.76 -21.66 5.06
C TYR A 165 -12.92 -22.71 5.79
N GLY A 166 -13.50 -23.87 6.13
CA GLY A 166 -12.82 -24.92 6.89
C GLY A 166 -11.52 -25.38 6.23
N ALA A 167 -11.51 -25.49 4.89
CA ALA A 167 -10.33 -25.88 4.12
C ALA A 167 -9.13 -24.92 4.32
N MET A 168 -9.38 -23.62 4.52
CA MET A 168 -8.30 -22.66 4.80
C MET A 168 -7.69 -22.88 6.18
N TYR A 169 -8.51 -23.17 7.20
CA TYR A 169 -8.00 -23.53 8.53
C TYR A 169 -7.18 -24.82 8.48
N VAL A 170 -7.65 -25.85 7.76
CA VAL A 170 -6.88 -27.10 7.57
C VAL A 170 -5.51 -26.80 6.97
N LYS A 171 -5.46 -26.00 5.90
CA LYS A 171 -4.20 -25.59 5.26
C LYS A 171 -3.25 -24.89 6.22
N LEU A 172 -3.74 -23.91 6.99
CA LEU A 172 -2.90 -23.18 7.94
C LEU A 172 -2.34 -24.09 9.04
N TYR A 173 -3.12 -25.08 9.47
CA TYR A 173 -2.67 -26.06 10.46
C TYR A 173 -1.64 -27.04 9.87
N GLU A 174 -1.80 -27.45 8.60
CA GLU A 174 -0.79 -28.23 7.89
C GLU A 174 0.55 -27.49 7.77
N ASP A 175 0.53 -26.18 7.54
CA ASP A 175 1.75 -25.35 7.53
C ASP A 175 2.45 -25.39 8.89
N ILE A 176 1.71 -25.15 9.97
CA ILE A 176 2.23 -25.14 11.35
C ILE A 176 2.85 -26.50 11.70
N THR A 177 2.14 -27.60 11.43
CA THR A 177 2.62 -28.95 11.78
C THR A 177 3.87 -29.35 11.00
N ARG A 178 4.05 -28.87 9.77
CA ARG A 178 5.22 -29.20 8.94
C ARG A 178 6.43 -28.30 9.20
N LEU A 179 6.20 -27.01 9.45
CA LEU A 179 7.26 -25.99 9.47
C LEU A 179 7.48 -25.37 10.86
N GLY A 180 6.60 -25.64 11.83
CA GLY A 180 6.65 -25.05 13.17
C GLY A 180 6.21 -23.58 13.23
N ASP A 181 5.84 -22.98 12.10
CA ASP A 181 5.30 -21.63 11.97
C ASP A 181 4.41 -21.56 10.72
N PHE A 182 3.67 -20.47 10.56
CA PHE A 182 2.91 -20.19 9.36
C PHE A 182 3.85 -20.05 8.14
N ALA A 183 3.66 -20.88 7.11
CA ALA A 183 4.46 -20.81 5.88
C ALA A 183 4.25 -19.52 5.08
N THR A 184 3.10 -18.86 5.29
CA THR A 184 2.61 -17.76 4.46
C THR A 184 3.15 -16.43 5.00
N THR A 185 4.14 -15.86 4.31
CA THR A 185 4.80 -14.60 4.71
C THR A 185 4.12 -13.33 4.17
N HIS A 186 3.30 -13.46 3.13
CA HIS A 186 2.59 -12.38 2.47
C HIS A 186 1.23 -12.88 1.98
N ASP A 187 0.31 -11.96 1.68
CA ASP A 187 -1.08 -12.31 1.30
C ASP A 187 -1.75 -13.24 2.33
N TYR A 188 -1.46 -13.01 3.61
CA TYR A 188 -1.94 -13.83 4.69
C TYR A 188 -3.46 -13.60 4.90
N PRO A 189 -4.29 -14.65 4.86
CA PRO A 189 -5.75 -14.51 4.83
C PRO A 189 -6.30 -13.80 6.07
N VAL A 190 -7.27 -12.90 5.85
CA VAL A 190 -7.97 -12.17 6.91
C VAL A 190 -9.47 -12.45 6.88
N MET A 191 -10.09 -12.49 8.04
CA MET A 191 -11.53 -12.42 8.21
C MET A 191 -11.96 -10.95 8.34
N VAL A 192 -12.82 -10.50 7.43
CA VAL A 192 -13.34 -9.13 7.42
C VAL A 192 -14.76 -9.12 7.95
N ASN A 193 -15.01 -8.23 8.92
CA ASN A 193 -16.31 -8.02 9.55
C ASN A 193 -16.97 -9.34 9.99
N ASP A 194 -16.16 -10.25 10.54
CA ASP A 194 -16.55 -11.58 11.01
C ASP A 194 -17.36 -12.41 10.01
N ARG A 195 -17.18 -12.17 8.70
CA ARG A 195 -17.92 -12.91 7.68
C ARG A 195 -17.16 -13.30 6.43
N TYR A 196 -16.44 -12.39 5.77
CA TYR A 196 -15.77 -12.72 4.52
C TYR A 196 -14.30 -13.01 4.75
N LEU A 197 -13.87 -14.22 4.39
CA LEU A 197 -12.46 -14.51 4.17
C LEU A 197 -11.98 -13.69 2.97
N MET A 198 -10.89 -12.96 3.13
CA MET A 198 -10.37 -12.02 2.14
C MET A 198 -8.86 -12.17 1.97
N SER A 199 -8.39 -12.01 0.73
CA SER A 199 -6.97 -11.79 0.42
C SER A 199 -6.64 -10.30 0.64
N PRO A 200 -5.71 -9.94 1.55
CA PRO A 200 -5.26 -8.56 1.73
C PRO A 200 -4.26 -8.10 0.67
N THR A 201 -4.14 -8.83 -0.45
CA THR A 201 -3.10 -8.69 -1.49
C THR A 201 -1.72 -9.13 -1.00
N PRO A 202 -0.69 -9.17 -1.87
CA PRO A 202 0.69 -9.49 -1.48
C PRO A 202 1.38 -8.45 -0.58
N ILE A 203 0.68 -7.85 0.38
CA ILE A 203 1.30 -7.18 1.51
C ILE A 203 1.95 -8.24 2.43
N PRO A 204 3.07 -7.93 3.10
CA PRO A 204 3.63 -8.80 4.10
C PRO A 204 2.63 -8.97 5.26
N ARG A 205 2.66 -10.13 5.95
CA ARG A 205 1.82 -10.36 7.13
C ARG A 205 2.03 -9.29 8.21
N PHE A 206 3.23 -8.70 8.26
CA PHE A 206 3.56 -7.50 9.04
C PHE A 206 2.54 -6.35 8.89
N ASP A 207 2.00 -6.14 7.70
CA ASP A 207 1.07 -5.03 7.43
C ASP A 207 -0.39 -5.37 7.79
N ASN A 208 -0.78 -6.65 7.94
CA ASN A 208 -2.16 -7.04 8.24
C ASN A 208 -2.77 -6.32 9.46
N PRO A 209 -2.06 -6.18 10.60
CA PRO A 209 -2.63 -5.48 11.77
C PRO A 209 -3.03 -4.03 11.49
N LYS A 210 -2.39 -3.37 10.51
CA LYS A 210 -2.71 -1.99 10.12
C LYS A 210 -4.07 -1.86 9.46
N MET A 211 -4.65 -2.95 8.94
CA MET A 211 -5.96 -2.94 8.29
C MET A 211 -7.11 -2.91 9.30
N ASN A 212 -6.87 -3.36 10.53
CA ASN A 212 -7.89 -3.51 11.56
C ASN A 212 -8.32 -2.15 12.13
N TYR A 213 -9.61 -1.84 12.08
CA TYR A 213 -10.17 -0.56 12.53
C TYR A 213 -9.48 0.68 11.94
N LEU A 214 -8.93 0.57 10.72
CA LEU A 214 -8.26 1.67 10.03
C LEU A 214 -9.26 2.81 9.72
N PRO A 215 -8.94 4.08 10.02
CA PRO A 215 -9.80 5.23 9.70
C PRO A 215 -9.99 5.52 8.21
N ALA A 216 -9.05 5.08 7.37
CA ALA A 216 -9.08 5.28 5.92
C ALA A 216 -9.91 4.21 5.20
N LEU A 217 -10.53 4.58 4.08
CA LEU A 217 -11.24 3.62 3.22
C LEU A 217 -10.21 2.78 2.43
N GLN A 218 -10.38 1.46 2.45
CA GLN A 218 -9.50 0.52 1.76
C GLN A 218 -10.22 -0.07 0.55
N LEU A 219 -9.66 0.13 -0.65
CA LEU A 219 -10.22 -0.36 -1.92
C LEU A 219 -9.23 -1.27 -2.63
N PHE A 220 -9.71 -2.40 -3.14
CA PHE A 220 -8.88 -3.44 -3.73
C PHE A 220 -9.27 -3.66 -5.19
N GLY A 221 -8.31 -3.55 -6.12
CA GLY A 221 -8.57 -3.66 -7.55
C GLY A 221 -7.79 -4.79 -8.22
N ALA A 222 -8.49 -5.85 -8.63
CA ALA A 222 -7.96 -6.97 -9.42
C ALA A 222 -8.41 -6.88 -10.88
N GLY A 223 -7.62 -6.21 -11.73
CA GLY A 223 -8.00 -5.94 -13.13
C GLY A 223 -8.09 -7.20 -13.99
N ARG A 224 -7.05 -8.06 -13.94
CA ARG A 224 -6.99 -9.32 -14.70
C ARG A 224 -8.10 -10.29 -14.30
N GLU A 225 -8.37 -10.40 -13.00
CA GLU A 225 -9.39 -11.28 -12.43
C GLU A 225 -10.80 -10.66 -12.40
N LYS A 226 -10.91 -9.38 -12.81
CA LYS A 226 -12.17 -8.63 -12.89
C LYS A 226 -12.92 -8.60 -11.55
N ARG A 227 -12.21 -8.34 -10.45
CA ARG A 227 -12.79 -8.20 -9.10
C ARG A 227 -12.41 -6.88 -8.45
N ILE A 228 -13.35 -6.32 -7.69
CA ILE A 228 -13.15 -5.19 -6.78
C ILE A 228 -13.76 -5.58 -5.44
N TYR A 229 -13.08 -5.24 -4.35
CA TYR A 229 -13.59 -5.42 -2.99
C TYR A 229 -13.11 -4.26 -2.12
N ALA A 230 -13.66 -4.13 -0.92
CA ALA A 230 -13.38 -3.01 -0.05
C ALA A 230 -13.47 -3.42 1.43
N ILE A 231 -12.81 -2.60 2.26
CA ILE A 231 -12.99 -2.59 3.71
C ILE A 231 -13.33 -1.14 4.09
N PRO A 232 -14.55 -0.87 4.59
CA PRO A 232 -14.91 0.45 5.08
C PRO A 232 -14.03 0.89 6.26
N PRO A 233 -13.93 2.19 6.54
CA PRO A 233 -13.32 2.69 7.76
C PRO A 233 -13.86 1.99 9.01
N TYR A 234 -13.01 1.81 10.02
CA TYR A 234 -13.37 1.25 11.33
C TYR A 234 -14.01 -0.15 11.26
N THR A 235 -13.67 -0.93 10.23
CA THR A 235 -14.12 -2.33 10.12
C THR A 235 -13.12 -3.26 10.78
N GLN A 236 -13.63 -4.27 11.48
CA GLN A 236 -12.81 -5.34 12.05
C GLN A 236 -12.15 -6.17 10.93
N VAL A 237 -10.83 -6.33 11.02
CA VAL A 237 -10.04 -7.19 10.13
C VAL A 237 -9.12 -8.02 11.02
N LYS A 238 -9.36 -9.33 11.05
CA LYS A 238 -8.57 -10.27 11.87
C LYS A 238 -7.83 -11.24 10.97
N SER A 239 -6.50 -11.32 11.07
CA SER A 239 -5.75 -12.42 10.45
C SER A 239 -6.24 -13.75 11.02
N LEU A 240 -6.34 -14.77 10.18
CA LEU A 240 -6.63 -16.11 10.68
C LEU A 240 -5.53 -16.59 11.64
N ASP A 241 -5.92 -17.26 12.71
CA ASP A 241 -5.04 -17.83 13.71
C ASP A 241 -5.76 -18.96 14.45
N PHE A 242 -5.04 -19.59 15.39
CA PHE A 242 -5.58 -20.59 16.31
C PHE A 242 -5.32 -20.14 17.74
N GLU A 243 -6.09 -20.64 18.71
CA GLU A 243 -5.87 -20.34 20.13
C GLU A 243 -4.46 -20.74 20.59
N ASP A 244 -3.98 -21.91 20.14
CA ASP A 244 -2.64 -22.42 20.47
C ASP A 244 -1.52 -21.80 19.60
N TYR A 245 -1.88 -21.16 18.47
CA TYR A 245 -0.96 -20.58 17.51
C TYR A 245 -1.45 -19.19 17.09
N PRO A 246 -1.25 -18.16 17.93
CA PRO A 246 -1.70 -16.80 17.64
C PRO A 246 -0.95 -16.20 16.46
N PHE A 247 -1.60 -15.29 15.73
CA PHE A 247 -0.97 -14.58 14.63
C PHE A 247 0.25 -13.77 15.11
N THR A 248 1.36 -13.90 14.38
CA THR A 248 2.59 -13.13 14.63
C THR A 248 3.08 -12.45 13.37
N VAL A 249 3.75 -11.31 13.56
CA VAL A 249 4.39 -10.53 12.50
C VAL A 249 5.90 -10.71 12.54
N GLU A 250 6.56 -10.44 11.41
CA GLU A 250 8.01 -10.39 11.31
C GLU A 250 8.64 -9.46 12.36
N LYS A 251 9.77 -9.91 12.92
CA LYS A 251 10.61 -9.10 13.80
C LYS A 251 12.06 -9.19 13.31
N TRP A 252 12.72 -8.05 13.27
CA TRP A 252 14.14 -7.97 12.94
C TRP A 252 14.96 -7.68 14.19
N ASN A 253 16.11 -8.36 14.33
CA ASN A 253 17.12 -8.02 15.35
C ASN A 253 17.98 -6.81 14.95
N LYS A 254 17.66 -6.17 13.82
CA LYS A 254 18.39 -5.04 13.25
C LYS A 254 17.47 -3.83 13.19
N ALA A 255 18.09 -2.66 13.26
CA ALA A 255 17.44 -1.40 12.95
C ALA A 255 17.74 -1.02 11.50
N CYS A 256 16.91 -0.15 10.93
CA CYS A 256 17.23 0.50 9.66
C CYS A 256 18.59 1.22 9.77
N GLU A 257 19.51 0.93 8.86
CA GLU A 257 20.85 1.52 8.86
C GLU A 257 20.86 3.01 8.46
N LEU A 258 19.77 3.51 7.89
CA LEU A 258 19.61 4.90 7.47
C LEU A 258 18.97 5.79 8.55
N CYS A 259 17.89 5.33 9.18
CA CYS A 259 17.10 6.13 10.12
C CYS A 259 17.02 5.53 11.54
N GLY A 260 17.64 4.37 11.79
CA GLY A 260 17.65 3.72 13.10
C GLY A 260 16.32 3.13 13.57
N SER A 261 15.26 3.15 12.75
CA SER A 261 13.95 2.56 13.10
C SER A 261 14.05 1.07 13.37
N LYS A 262 13.38 0.60 14.43
CA LYS A 262 13.19 -0.82 14.76
C LYS A 262 11.74 -1.28 14.58
N GLU A 263 10.87 -0.38 14.16
CA GLU A 263 9.41 -0.59 14.12
C GLU A 263 8.87 -0.74 12.69
N SER A 264 9.69 -0.46 11.68
CA SER A 264 9.33 -0.51 10.26
C SER A 264 9.65 -1.86 9.64
N PHE A 265 8.92 -2.21 8.58
CA PHE A 265 9.31 -3.32 7.71
C PHE A 265 10.66 -3.01 7.03
N LEU A 266 11.59 -3.97 7.06
CA LEU A 266 12.94 -3.78 6.54
C LEU A 266 13.17 -4.58 5.25
N ASP A 267 13.68 -3.90 4.24
CA ASP A 267 14.24 -4.49 3.03
C ASP A 267 15.70 -4.89 3.24
N GLU A 268 16.06 -6.03 2.68
CA GLU A 268 17.44 -6.53 2.64
C GLU A 268 18.08 -6.17 1.30
N ILE A 269 19.08 -5.29 1.31
CA ILE A 269 19.82 -4.86 0.11
C ILE A 269 21.21 -5.47 0.12
N LEU A 270 21.59 -6.15 -0.97
CA LEU A 270 22.97 -6.58 -1.19
C LEU A 270 23.82 -5.38 -1.62
N ILE A 271 24.88 -5.09 -0.85
CA ILE A 271 25.73 -3.91 -1.06
C ILE A 271 27.12 -4.24 -1.62
N ASP A 272 27.48 -5.52 -1.68
CA ASP A 272 28.67 -5.97 -2.41
C ASP A 272 28.50 -7.41 -2.95
N ASP A 273 29.40 -7.79 -3.85
CA ASP A 273 29.49 -9.14 -4.43
C ASP A 273 30.03 -10.18 -3.44
N ARG A 274 30.37 -9.77 -2.21
CA ARG A 274 30.88 -10.64 -1.14
C ARG A 274 29.78 -11.00 -0.12
N GLY A 275 28.54 -10.63 -0.40
CA GLY A 275 27.37 -10.98 0.41
C GLY A 275 27.11 -10.05 1.59
N LYS A 276 27.74 -8.87 1.63
CA LYS A 276 27.42 -7.84 2.62
C LYS A 276 26.01 -7.30 2.34
N LYS A 277 25.22 -7.21 3.40
CA LYS A 277 23.80 -6.85 3.38
C LYS A 277 23.57 -5.59 4.20
N MET A 278 22.70 -4.73 3.71
CA MET A 278 22.19 -3.56 4.40
C MET A 278 20.69 -3.74 4.67
N TRP A 279 20.23 -3.31 5.83
CA TRP A 279 18.81 -3.35 6.21
C TRP A 279 18.23 -1.95 6.26
N VAL A 280 17.25 -1.66 5.40
CA VAL A 280 16.66 -0.32 5.28
C VAL A 280 15.15 -0.37 5.37
N CYS A 281 14.51 0.73 5.77
CA CYS A 281 13.04 0.80 5.74
C CYS A 281 12.55 0.63 4.31
N SER A 282 11.55 -0.23 4.13
CA SER A 282 10.84 -0.37 2.85
C SER A 282 9.96 0.84 2.56
N ASP A 283 9.37 1.46 3.60
CA ASP A 283 8.67 2.75 3.46
C ASP A 283 9.68 3.90 3.45
N THR A 284 9.92 4.47 2.26
CA THR A 284 10.93 5.52 2.05
C THR A 284 10.51 6.86 2.63
N ASP A 285 9.21 7.18 2.61
CA ASP A 285 8.68 8.42 3.21
C ASP A 285 8.85 8.39 4.73
N TYR A 286 8.44 7.28 5.35
CA TYR A 286 8.67 7.07 6.78
C TYR A 286 10.16 7.14 7.13
N CYS A 287 11.03 6.51 6.35
CA CYS A 287 12.47 6.54 6.56
C CYS A 287 13.01 7.99 6.61
N HIS A 288 12.64 8.79 5.62
CA HIS A 288 13.06 10.19 5.50
C HIS A 288 12.54 11.04 6.67
N GLN A 289 11.28 10.86 7.08
CA GLN A 289 10.72 11.54 8.25
C GLN A 289 11.48 11.19 9.54
N GLN A 290 11.87 9.93 9.71
CA GLN A 290 12.65 9.49 10.87
C GLN A 290 14.07 10.06 10.87
N GLN A 291 14.71 10.21 9.70
CA GLN A 291 16.01 10.87 9.60
C GLN A 291 15.95 12.34 10.02
N ILE A 292 14.96 13.09 9.54
CA ILE A 292 14.77 14.50 9.91
C ILE A 292 14.60 14.64 11.44
N LYS A 293 13.79 13.77 12.07
CA LYS A 293 13.61 13.77 13.52
C LYS A 293 14.94 13.52 14.27
N LEU A 294 15.75 12.56 13.80
CA LEU A 294 17.05 12.29 14.40
C LEU A 294 18.02 13.46 14.27
N GLU A 295 18.04 14.15 13.14
CA GLU A 295 18.87 15.34 12.92
C GLU A 295 18.45 16.49 13.84
N GLU A 296 17.14 16.73 13.99
CA GLU A 296 16.62 17.73 14.91
C GLU A 296 16.97 17.42 16.38
N GLU A 297 16.87 16.15 16.79
CA GLU A 297 17.27 15.72 18.13
C GLU A 297 18.76 15.91 18.39
N ARG A 298 19.61 15.61 17.40
CA ARG A 298 21.07 15.84 17.48
C ARG A 298 21.36 17.32 17.64
N ARG A 299 20.72 18.18 16.83
CA ARG A 299 20.89 19.64 16.92
C ARG A 299 20.46 20.19 18.29
N LYS A 300 19.32 19.73 18.82
CA LYS A 300 18.84 20.09 20.18
C LYS A 300 19.82 19.66 21.28
N LYS A 301 20.42 18.47 21.15
CA LYS A 301 21.44 17.97 22.11
C LYS A 301 22.72 18.81 22.05
N GLU A 302 23.18 19.18 20.86
CA GLU A 302 24.35 20.03 20.65
C GLU A 302 24.13 21.46 21.19
N GLU A 303 22.99 22.07 20.88
CA GLU A 303 22.59 23.38 21.43
C GLU A 303 22.49 23.34 22.98
N GLY A 304 21.94 22.26 23.54
CA GLY A 304 21.86 22.03 24.98
C GLY A 304 23.23 21.83 25.64
N ARG A 305 24.16 21.16 24.97
CA ARG A 305 25.54 20.98 25.45
C ARG A 305 26.31 22.31 25.43
N ARG A 306 26.17 23.09 24.35
CA ARG A 306 26.80 24.41 24.22
C ARG A 306 26.32 25.39 25.30
N LYS A 307 25.01 25.44 25.59
CA LYS A 307 24.46 26.25 26.69
C LYS A 307 24.96 25.82 28.08
N LYS A 308 25.20 24.52 28.30
CA LYS A 308 25.80 24.01 29.55
C LYS A 308 27.29 24.35 29.69
N GLU A 309 28.01 24.43 28.58
CA GLU A 309 29.43 24.81 28.55
C GLU A 309 29.58 26.33 28.75
N GLU A 310 28.74 27.16 28.11
CA GLU A 310 28.70 28.63 28.29
C GLU A 310 28.21 29.05 29.69
N GLY A 311 27.32 28.27 30.33
CA GLY A 311 26.89 28.53 31.71
C GLY A 311 27.94 28.20 32.78
N LYS A 312 28.97 27.40 32.44
CA LYS A 312 30.07 27.06 33.36
C LYS A 312 31.25 28.05 33.31
N SER A 313 31.36 28.86 32.26
CA SER A 313 32.42 29.87 32.12
C SER A 313 32.08 31.25 32.73
N GLY A 314 30.86 31.44 33.26
CA GLY A 314 30.41 32.69 33.88
C GLY A 314 30.61 32.82 35.39
N TRP A 315 31.26 31.85 36.05
CA TRP A 315 31.57 31.83 37.49
C TRP A 315 33.07 31.62 37.74
N GLY A 316 33.91 32.31 36.99
CA GLY A 316 35.37 32.34 37.16
C GLY A 316 35.85 33.76 37.40
#